data_AF-A0A0C1LAS4-F1
#
_entry.id   AF-A0A0C1LAS4-F1
#
_cell.length_a   1.000
_cell.length_b   1.000
_cell.length_c   1.000
_cell.angle_alpha   90.00
_cell.angle_beta   90.00
_cell.angle_gamma   90.00
#
_symmetry.space_group_name_H-M   'P 1'
#
loop_
_entity.id
_entity.type
_entity.pdbx_description
1 polymer ?
#
loop_
_entity_poly.entity_id
_entity_poly.type
_entity_poly.pdbx_seq_one_letter_code
_entity_poly.pdbx_strand_id
1 'polypeptide(L)'
;MCTTAIAGCDKDDDDAANPSNSAPNNPPVAKAGEDKSACETNFTFIELDGTGSTDPDRNITSYRWSFISGPPTYTLTNANVATAKVENLTTGTYVFELVVTDAGGLSSSDRVEVKVNSVNPQEYDLDISFTSLYNYTNDYDDGWGGNWDLTYAVATGSFSLGNYTVSITESANEIDTEYDSFTYIEILFPNGYFRGESTIKFKKMIQENGGPVKGTFNLYQLSCDRIEFIGIPADLPPLKVTGTLNKATKKINLRIVGKAIY
;
A
#
# COMPACT_ATOMS: atom_id res chain seq x y z
N MET A 1 3.62 -94.85 14.82
CA MET A 1 2.28 -94.41 14.38
C MET A 1 2.03 -93.06 15.01
N CYS A 2 1.67 -92.07 14.20
CA CYS A 2 1.39 -90.71 14.64
C CYS A 2 -0.11 -90.61 14.97
N THR A 3 -0.46 -90.11 16.14
CA THR A 3 -1.83 -89.64 16.41
C THR A 3 -1.83 -88.53 17.48
N THR A 4 -2.05 -87.32 16.95
CA THR A 4 -2.88 -86.20 17.45
C THR A 4 -2.43 -85.30 18.61
N ALA A 5 -2.21 -84.04 18.24
CA ALA A 5 -2.15 -82.78 19.02
C ALA A 5 -3.52 -82.43 19.67
N ILE A 6 -3.70 -81.46 20.59
CA ILE A 6 -3.52 -80.00 20.45
C ILE A 6 -3.49 -79.29 21.82
N ALA A 7 -2.52 -78.38 21.93
CA ALA A 7 -2.40 -77.06 22.58
C ALA A 7 -3.00 -76.73 23.97
N GLY A 8 -2.09 -76.27 24.83
CA GLY A 8 -2.30 -75.26 25.87
C GLY A 8 -0.94 -74.78 26.36
N CYS A 9 -0.37 -73.75 25.75
CA CYS A 9 0.84 -73.09 26.24
C CYS A 9 0.50 -71.67 26.67
N ASP A 10 0.29 -71.58 27.98
CA ASP A 10 0.45 -70.43 28.85
C ASP A 10 1.76 -69.68 28.54
N LYS A 11 1.68 -68.39 28.23
CA LYS A 11 2.82 -67.47 28.17
C LYS A 11 2.39 -66.02 28.41
N ASP A 12 2.98 -65.50 29.48
CA ASP A 12 3.48 -64.14 29.66
C ASP A 12 2.44 -63.08 30.11
N ASP A 13 2.13 -63.13 31.40
CA ASP A 13 1.84 -61.95 32.24
C ASP A 13 3.11 -61.07 32.27
N ASP A 14 3.18 -60.03 31.44
CA ASP A 14 4.11 -58.89 31.57
C ASP A 14 3.69 -57.71 30.66
N ASP A 15 2.42 -57.27 30.74
CA ASP A 15 2.02 -55.93 30.24
C ASP A 15 2.10 -54.91 31.38
N ALA A 16 3.34 -54.61 31.78
CA ALA A 16 3.62 -53.41 32.55
C ALA A 16 3.27 -52.19 31.69
N ALA A 17 2.18 -51.51 32.03
CA ALA A 17 1.76 -50.26 31.42
C ALA A 17 2.94 -49.27 31.37
N ASN A 18 3.41 -48.98 30.16
CA ASN A 18 4.39 -47.94 29.87
C ASN A 18 3.80 -46.58 30.29
N PRO A 19 4.36 -45.87 31.30
CA PRO A 19 3.87 -44.54 31.64
C PRO A 19 4.13 -43.63 30.44
N SER A 20 3.07 -42.96 29.98
CA SER A 20 3.07 -42.17 28.74
C SER A 20 4.27 -41.24 28.65
N ASN A 21 5.25 -41.61 27.84
CA ASN A 21 6.36 -40.76 27.42
C ASN A 21 5.84 -39.78 26.35
N SER A 22 4.85 -38.94 26.71
CA SER A 22 4.43 -37.82 25.88
C SER A 22 5.52 -36.76 25.96
N ALA A 23 6.05 -36.35 24.79
CA ALA A 23 6.97 -35.23 24.72
C ALA A 23 6.40 -34.00 25.47
N PRO A 24 7.25 -33.18 26.13
CA PRO A 24 6.78 -31.96 26.78
C PRO A 24 6.06 -31.05 25.79
N ASN A 25 4.83 -30.61 26.12
CA ASN A 25 4.07 -29.67 25.31
C ASN A 25 4.68 -28.27 25.42
N ASN A 26 4.91 -27.60 24.29
CA ASN A 26 5.51 -26.28 24.19
C ASN A 26 4.43 -25.25 23.87
N PRO A 27 4.50 -24.01 24.40
CA PRO A 27 3.51 -23.00 24.09
C PRO A 27 3.60 -22.55 22.61
N PRO A 28 2.48 -22.10 22.03
CA PRO A 28 2.49 -21.51 20.69
C PRO A 28 3.25 -20.18 20.69
N VAL A 29 3.56 -19.68 19.50
CA VAL A 29 4.05 -18.33 19.23
C VAL A 29 2.99 -17.58 18.44
N ALA A 30 2.24 -16.71 19.13
CA ALA A 30 1.30 -15.79 18.51
C ALA A 30 2.04 -14.75 17.68
N LYS A 31 1.50 -14.43 16.50
CA LYS A 31 1.96 -13.32 15.65
C LYS A 31 0.74 -12.57 15.13
N ALA A 32 0.52 -11.36 15.61
CA ALA A 32 -0.64 -10.53 15.27
C ALA A 32 -0.48 -9.75 13.94
N GLY A 33 0.68 -9.86 13.31
CA GLY A 33 1.05 -9.12 12.09
C GLY A 33 1.73 -7.79 12.41
N GLU A 34 2.05 -7.03 11.35
CA GLU A 34 2.63 -5.70 11.49
C GLU A 34 1.55 -4.66 11.86
N ASP A 35 1.98 -3.59 12.53
CA ASP A 35 1.14 -2.42 12.82
C ASP A 35 0.58 -1.80 11.55
N LYS A 36 -0.64 -1.29 11.63
CA LYS A 36 -1.41 -0.80 10.49
C LYS A 36 -1.71 0.68 10.66
N SER A 37 -1.69 1.42 9.56
CA SER A 37 -2.10 2.82 9.51
C SER A 37 -3.15 2.99 8.41
N ALA A 38 -4.18 3.79 8.67
CA ALA A 38 -5.23 4.10 7.71
C ALA A 38 -5.75 5.54 7.91
N CYS A 39 -6.59 6.02 7.00
CA CYS A 39 -7.34 7.27 7.13
C CYS A 39 -8.83 6.99 7.22
N GLU A 40 -9.55 7.79 8.00
CA GLU A 40 -10.98 7.59 8.26
C GLU A 40 -11.87 7.48 6.99
N THR A 41 -11.40 7.96 5.83
CA THR A 41 -12.11 7.90 4.54
C THR A 41 -11.64 6.79 3.58
N ASN A 42 -10.60 6.02 3.91
CA ASN A 42 -9.91 5.16 2.93
C ASN A 42 -10.07 3.64 3.16
N PHE A 43 -10.91 3.21 4.11
CA PHE A 43 -11.17 1.79 4.37
C PHE A 43 -12.64 1.53 4.69
N THR A 44 -13.11 0.34 4.28
CA THR A 44 -14.36 -0.23 4.81
C THR A 44 -14.08 -1.06 6.07
N PHE A 45 -12.95 -1.76 6.08
CA PHE A 45 -12.44 -2.56 7.20
C PHE A 45 -10.92 -2.62 7.17
N ILE A 46 -10.31 -2.92 8.31
CA ILE A 46 -8.90 -3.28 8.44
C ILE A 46 -8.83 -4.75 8.86
N GLU A 47 -8.11 -5.55 8.09
CA GLU A 47 -7.88 -6.97 8.42
C GLU A 47 -6.82 -7.08 9.52
N LEU A 48 -7.00 -7.99 10.48
CA LEU A 48 -5.98 -8.37 11.46
C LEU A 48 -5.56 -9.81 11.14
N ASP A 49 -4.28 -10.05 10.92
CA ASP A 49 -3.78 -11.31 10.36
C ASP A 49 -2.91 -12.07 11.37
N GLY A 50 -3.50 -13.11 11.96
CA GLY A 50 -2.86 -14.01 12.90
C GLY A 50 -2.26 -15.26 12.27
N THR A 51 -2.35 -15.42 10.95
CA THR A 51 -1.99 -16.67 10.24
C THR A 51 -0.51 -17.01 10.33
N GLY A 52 0.35 -16.03 10.64
CA GLY A 52 1.78 -16.24 10.88
C GLY A 52 2.11 -16.92 12.22
N SER A 53 1.10 -17.16 13.08
CA SER A 53 1.27 -17.84 14.36
C SER A 53 1.66 -19.30 14.17
N THR A 54 2.51 -19.81 15.05
CA THR A 54 3.09 -21.15 14.91
C THR A 54 3.14 -21.85 16.25
N ASP A 55 2.96 -23.16 16.25
CA ASP A 55 3.18 -23.99 17.43
C ASP A 55 4.29 -25.03 17.14
N PRO A 56 5.28 -25.20 18.03
CA PRO A 56 6.35 -26.19 17.83
C PRO A 56 5.84 -27.63 17.67
N ASP A 57 4.77 -27.97 18.37
CA ASP A 57 4.07 -29.26 18.36
C ASP A 57 2.97 -29.32 17.26
N ARG A 58 2.78 -28.21 16.52
CA ARG A 58 1.88 -28.05 15.36
C ARG A 58 0.41 -28.34 15.67
N ASN A 59 -0.04 -27.99 16.86
CA ASN A 59 -1.35 -28.36 17.38
C ASN A 59 -2.19 -27.14 17.86
N ILE A 60 -2.07 -25.96 17.23
CA ILE A 60 -2.93 -24.80 17.51
C ILE A 60 -4.41 -25.19 17.37
N THR A 61 -5.22 -24.89 18.38
CA THR A 61 -6.65 -25.21 18.41
C THR A 61 -7.56 -23.99 18.36
N SER A 62 -7.08 -22.81 18.79
CA SER A 62 -7.91 -21.61 18.80
C SER A 62 -7.12 -20.31 18.65
N TYR A 63 -7.81 -19.33 18.09
CA TYR A 63 -7.39 -17.93 17.97
C TYR A 63 -8.43 -17.07 18.67
N ARG A 64 -8.00 -16.03 19.38
CA ARG A 64 -8.89 -15.06 20.01
C ARG A 64 -8.33 -13.66 19.88
N TRP A 65 -8.99 -12.84 19.07
CA TRP A 65 -8.76 -11.41 18.99
C TRP A 65 -9.59 -10.67 20.03
N SER A 66 -8.99 -9.68 20.67
CA SER A 66 -9.67 -8.82 21.64
C SER A 66 -9.21 -7.37 21.50
N PHE A 67 -10.13 -6.45 21.75
CA PHE A 67 -9.81 -5.02 21.84
C PHE A 67 -9.22 -4.71 23.21
N ILE A 68 -8.09 -4.00 23.22
CA ILE A 68 -7.36 -3.64 24.45
C ILE A 68 -7.55 -2.17 24.81
N SER A 69 -7.36 -1.28 23.83
CA SER A 69 -7.44 0.17 24.06
C SER A 69 -7.66 0.93 22.75
N GLY A 70 -8.22 2.13 22.87
CA GLY A 70 -8.49 3.03 21.75
C GLY A 70 -9.86 3.71 21.90
N PRO A 71 -10.31 4.45 20.88
CA PRO A 71 -11.69 4.96 20.85
C PRO A 71 -12.73 3.83 20.95
N PRO A 72 -13.91 4.08 21.54
CA PRO A 72 -14.94 3.05 21.74
C PRO A 72 -15.69 2.67 20.45
N THR A 73 -15.48 3.43 19.39
CA THR A 73 -16.04 3.23 18.05
C THR A 73 -15.21 2.19 17.30
N TYR A 74 -15.65 0.93 17.35
CA TYR A 74 -15.13 -0.16 16.53
C TYR A 74 -16.18 -1.28 16.39
N THR A 75 -16.03 -2.11 15.37
CA THR A 75 -16.75 -3.37 15.23
C THR A 75 -15.75 -4.45 14.86
N LEU A 76 -15.52 -5.40 15.76
CA LEU A 76 -14.62 -6.53 15.53
C LEU A 76 -15.44 -7.76 15.11
N THR A 77 -15.19 -8.26 13.90
CA THR A 77 -15.81 -9.48 13.37
C THR A 77 -14.75 -10.57 13.19
N ASN A 78 -15.17 -11.84 13.16
CA ASN A 78 -14.28 -13.00 13.05
C ASN A 78 -13.21 -13.07 14.16
N ALA A 79 -13.57 -12.62 15.37
CA ALA A 79 -12.63 -12.52 16.49
C ALA A 79 -12.09 -13.88 17.01
N ASN A 80 -12.65 -15.01 16.57
CA ASN A 80 -12.31 -16.35 17.02
C ASN A 80 -11.58 -17.21 15.96
N VAL A 81 -11.13 -16.60 14.87
CA VAL A 81 -10.34 -17.25 13.82
C VAL A 81 -9.04 -16.48 13.58
N ALA A 82 -8.11 -17.06 12.81
CA ALA A 82 -6.79 -16.48 12.59
C ALA A 82 -6.85 -15.07 11.99
N THR A 83 -7.79 -14.82 11.07
CA THR A 83 -7.96 -13.54 10.40
C THR A 83 -9.25 -12.86 10.85
N ALA A 84 -9.13 -11.73 11.55
CA ALA A 84 -10.25 -10.91 11.99
C ALA A 84 -10.40 -9.66 11.13
N LYS A 85 -11.55 -8.98 11.23
CA LYS A 85 -11.77 -7.68 10.59
C LYS A 85 -12.25 -6.68 11.62
N VAL A 86 -11.71 -5.46 11.54
CA VAL A 86 -12.19 -4.33 12.33
C VAL A 86 -12.76 -3.24 11.43
N GLU A 87 -13.95 -2.79 11.78
CA GLU A 87 -14.77 -1.83 11.03
C GLU A 87 -15.17 -0.66 11.94
N ASN A 88 -15.79 0.38 11.36
CA ASN A 88 -16.36 1.53 12.09
C ASN A 88 -15.35 2.24 13.02
N LEU A 89 -14.09 2.28 12.61
CA LEU A 89 -13.04 2.99 13.31
C LEU A 89 -13.12 4.49 12.99
N THR A 90 -12.95 5.32 14.01
CA THR A 90 -12.78 6.78 13.88
C THR A 90 -11.32 7.13 14.09
N THR A 91 -10.93 8.39 13.84
CA THR A 91 -9.58 8.88 14.18
C THR A 91 -9.14 8.46 15.59
N GLY A 92 -7.96 7.85 15.70
CA GLY A 92 -7.35 7.40 16.95
C GLY A 92 -6.42 6.20 16.76
N THR A 93 -5.77 5.80 17.84
CA THR A 93 -4.94 4.59 17.89
C THR A 93 -5.68 3.49 18.62
N TYR A 94 -5.81 2.33 17.99
CA TYR A 94 -6.44 1.13 18.52
C TYR A 94 -5.40 0.04 18.73
N VAL A 95 -5.52 -0.72 19.82
CA VAL A 95 -4.67 -1.87 20.10
C VAL A 95 -5.54 -3.10 20.18
N PHE A 96 -5.22 -4.09 19.35
CA PHE A 96 -5.85 -5.41 19.37
C PHE A 96 -4.82 -6.44 19.81
N GLU A 97 -5.28 -7.43 20.59
CA GLU A 97 -4.46 -8.55 21.05
C GLU A 97 -4.99 -9.85 20.46
N LEU A 98 -4.09 -10.60 19.84
CA LEU A 98 -4.30 -11.98 19.46
C LEU A 98 -3.80 -12.89 20.58
N VAL A 99 -4.64 -13.81 21.03
CA VAL A 99 -4.24 -14.95 21.88
C VAL A 99 -4.40 -16.24 21.07
N VAL A 100 -3.36 -17.06 21.07
CA VAL A 100 -3.33 -18.37 20.39
C VAL A 100 -3.17 -19.46 21.45
N THR A 101 -3.98 -20.51 21.35
CA THR A 101 -3.95 -21.64 22.29
C THR A 101 -3.74 -22.96 21.55
N ASP A 102 -2.91 -23.83 22.11
CA ASP A 102 -2.62 -25.16 21.59
C ASP A 102 -3.60 -26.24 22.09
N ALA A 103 -3.37 -27.52 21.74
CA ALA A 103 -4.21 -28.64 22.17
C ALA A 103 -3.94 -29.08 23.63
N GLY A 104 -2.77 -28.74 24.18
CA GLY A 104 -2.41 -28.97 25.59
C GLY A 104 -2.91 -27.88 26.54
N GLY A 105 -3.51 -26.81 26.02
CA GLY A 105 -4.05 -25.68 26.76
C GLY A 105 -3.04 -24.57 27.06
N LEU A 106 -1.80 -24.64 26.54
CA LEU A 106 -0.87 -23.52 26.66
C LEU A 106 -1.23 -22.43 25.65
N SER A 107 -0.92 -21.18 25.98
CA SER A 107 -1.23 -20.04 25.14
C SER A 107 -0.12 -19.00 25.13
N SER A 108 -0.11 -18.20 24.06
CA SER A 108 0.69 -16.99 23.96
C SER A 108 -0.12 -15.88 23.31
N SER A 109 0.37 -14.64 23.42
CA SER A 109 -0.31 -13.46 22.92
C SER A 109 0.64 -12.54 22.17
N ASP A 110 0.10 -11.82 21.19
CA ASP A 110 0.79 -10.75 20.48
C ASP A 110 -0.19 -9.61 20.18
N ARG A 111 0.32 -8.40 19.98
CA ARG A 111 -0.51 -7.20 19.77
C ARG A 111 -0.18 -6.54 18.44
N VAL A 112 -1.21 -5.91 17.88
CA VAL A 112 -1.11 -5.06 16.69
C VAL A 112 -1.72 -3.70 16.99
N GLU A 113 -1.00 -2.65 16.63
CA GLU A 113 -1.49 -1.27 16.65
C GLU A 113 -2.17 -0.95 15.32
N VAL A 114 -3.35 -0.33 15.39
CA VAL A 114 -4.08 0.20 14.23
C VAL A 114 -4.28 1.69 14.44
N LYS A 115 -3.56 2.49 13.67
CA LYS A 115 -3.62 3.96 13.71
C LYS A 115 -4.54 4.49 12.63
N VAL A 116 -5.65 5.10 13.02
CA VAL A 116 -6.56 5.81 12.11
C VAL A 116 -6.29 7.31 12.21
N ASN A 117 -5.84 7.89 11.11
CA ASN A 117 -5.55 9.31 11.01
C ASN A 117 -6.80 10.08 10.57
N SER A 118 -6.98 11.26 11.17
CA SER A 118 -7.99 12.20 10.69
C SER A 118 -7.57 12.75 9.35
N VAL A 119 -8.53 12.84 8.44
CA VAL A 119 -8.41 13.63 7.24
C VAL A 119 -9.34 14.84 7.39
N ASN A 120 -8.78 16.03 7.23
CA ASN A 120 -9.56 17.25 7.03
C ASN A 120 -9.30 17.73 5.59
N PRO A 121 -9.92 17.08 4.58
CA PRO A 121 -9.72 17.46 3.20
C PRO A 121 -10.18 18.91 3.00
N GLN A 122 -9.25 19.79 2.67
CA GLN A 122 -9.52 21.17 2.27
C GLN A 122 -9.40 21.28 0.76
N GLU A 123 -10.36 21.94 0.13
CA GLU A 123 -10.29 22.22 -1.30
C GLU A 123 -9.42 23.46 -1.55
N TYR A 124 -8.47 23.33 -2.47
CA TYR A 124 -7.58 24.40 -2.91
C TYR A 124 -7.80 24.68 -4.39
N ASP A 125 -7.96 25.96 -4.72
CA ASP A 125 -7.85 26.43 -6.09
C ASP A 125 -6.38 26.45 -6.50
N LEU A 126 -6.03 25.61 -7.47
CA LEU A 126 -4.70 25.59 -8.08
C LEU A 126 -4.68 26.50 -9.30
N ASP A 127 -3.70 27.40 -9.33
CA ASP A 127 -3.31 28.17 -10.50
C ASP A 127 -1.79 28.31 -10.51
N ILE A 128 -1.14 27.32 -11.10
CA ILE A 128 0.31 27.21 -11.12
C ILE A 128 0.79 27.53 -12.54
N SER A 129 1.60 28.58 -12.67
CA SER A 129 2.21 28.96 -13.94
C SER A 129 3.72 28.94 -13.81
N PHE A 130 4.41 28.29 -14.74
CA PHE A 130 5.87 28.21 -14.72
C PHE A 130 6.46 28.17 -16.13
N THR A 131 7.72 28.59 -16.21
CA THR A 131 8.59 28.45 -17.37
C THR A 131 9.81 27.66 -16.94
N SER A 132 10.15 26.61 -17.69
CA SER A 132 11.36 25.83 -17.46
C SER A 132 12.10 25.58 -18.76
N LEU A 133 13.41 25.38 -18.66
CA LEU A 133 14.11 24.63 -19.69
C LEU A 133 13.72 23.15 -19.58
N TYR A 134 13.68 22.46 -20.71
CA TYR A 134 13.48 21.03 -20.73
C TYR A 134 14.68 20.32 -21.36
N ASN A 135 14.99 19.14 -20.86
CA ASN A 135 15.97 18.25 -21.47
C ASN A 135 15.26 17.16 -22.26
N TYR A 136 15.80 16.85 -23.43
CA TYR A 136 15.30 15.80 -24.30
C TYR A 136 16.48 15.01 -24.84
N THR A 137 16.56 13.74 -24.47
CA THR A 137 17.47 12.76 -25.04
C THR A 137 16.61 11.78 -25.84
N ASN A 138 16.89 11.66 -27.14
CA ASN A 138 16.24 10.66 -28.00
C ASN A 138 17.04 9.36 -27.98
N ASP A 139 17.36 8.87 -26.77
CA ASP A 139 18.22 7.70 -26.62
C ASP A 139 17.34 6.45 -26.64
N TYR A 140 17.22 5.87 -27.82
CA TYR A 140 16.67 4.53 -28.00
C TYR A 140 17.84 3.56 -27.82
N ASP A 141 18.11 3.15 -26.57
CA ASP A 141 19.11 2.12 -26.27
C ASP A 141 18.39 0.78 -26.07
N ASP A 142 18.47 -0.10 -27.06
CA ASP A 142 17.81 -1.42 -27.13
C ASP A 142 18.59 -2.52 -26.38
N GLY A 143 19.58 -2.16 -25.56
CA GLY A 143 20.54 -3.08 -24.97
C GLY A 143 20.45 -3.30 -23.46
N TRP A 144 19.29 -3.70 -22.91
CA TRP A 144 19.18 -4.32 -21.57
C TRP A 144 19.60 -3.47 -20.34
N GLY A 145 19.26 -2.17 -20.31
CA GLY A 145 19.45 -1.37 -19.08
C GLY A 145 19.16 0.13 -19.15
N GLY A 146 18.44 0.60 -20.18
CA GLY A 146 18.18 2.02 -20.40
C GLY A 146 17.34 2.66 -19.28
N ASN A 147 17.64 3.91 -18.94
CA ASN A 147 16.88 4.68 -17.96
C ASN A 147 15.45 4.96 -18.49
N TRP A 148 14.47 4.29 -17.90
CA TRP A 148 13.07 4.23 -18.33
C TRP A 148 12.31 5.55 -18.15
N ASP A 149 12.82 6.42 -17.27
CA ASP A 149 12.20 7.69 -16.93
C ASP A 149 13.11 8.87 -17.32
N LEU A 150 12.63 9.68 -18.27
CA LEU A 150 13.26 10.96 -18.60
C LEU A 150 12.48 12.08 -17.94
N THR A 151 13.12 12.82 -17.04
CA THR A 151 12.58 14.07 -16.50
C THR A 151 12.69 15.15 -17.57
N TYR A 152 11.54 15.63 -18.04
CA TYR A 152 11.48 16.63 -19.10
C TYR A 152 11.76 18.01 -18.54
N ALA A 153 11.09 18.41 -17.47
CA ALA A 153 11.21 19.75 -16.92
C ALA A 153 11.07 19.74 -15.40
N VAL A 154 11.85 20.58 -14.73
CA VAL A 154 11.73 20.85 -13.31
C VAL A 154 11.67 22.36 -13.12
N ALA A 155 10.60 22.84 -12.49
CA ALA A 155 10.41 24.25 -12.19
C ALA A 155 10.07 24.44 -10.71
N THR A 156 10.50 25.55 -10.15
CA THR A 156 10.13 25.94 -8.79
C THR A 156 9.31 27.22 -8.80
N GLY A 157 8.40 27.37 -7.84
CA GLY A 157 7.63 28.60 -7.64
C GLY A 157 7.02 28.64 -6.25
N SER A 158 6.00 29.45 -6.06
CA SER A 158 5.25 29.54 -4.81
C SER A 158 3.75 29.74 -5.06
N PHE A 159 2.92 29.11 -4.25
CA PHE A 159 1.47 29.30 -4.25
C PHE A 159 0.92 29.28 -2.81
N SER A 160 -0.40 29.21 -2.65
CA SER A 160 -1.08 29.24 -1.35
C SER A 160 -0.63 28.15 -0.36
N LEU A 161 -0.15 26.99 -0.81
CA LEU A 161 0.41 25.93 0.05
C LEU A 161 1.92 26.07 0.31
N GLY A 162 2.54 27.15 -0.15
CA GLY A 162 3.97 27.43 0.02
C GLY A 162 4.78 27.28 -1.25
N ASN A 163 6.10 27.14 -1.10
CA ASN A 163 7.01 26.95 -2.21
C ASN A 163 6.74 25.58 -2.85
N TYR A 164 6.63 25.54 -4.17
CA TYR A 164 6.43 24.30 -4.89
C TYR A 164 7.59 23.97 -5.82
N THR A 165 7.76 22.68 -6.09
CA THR A 165 8.56 22.15 -7.20
C THR A 165 7.64 21.34 -8.09
N VAL A 166 7.52 21.73 -9.37
CA VAL A 166 6.87 20.91 -10.39
C VAL A 166 7.91 20.09 -11.11
N SER A 167 7.67 18.78 -11.23
CA SER A 167 8.42 17.86 -12.06
C SER A 167 7.49 17.26 -13.12
N ILE A 168 7.96 17.20 -14.36
CA ILE A 168 7.29 16.49 -15.47
C ILE A 168 8.18 15.33 -15.89
N THR A 169 7.65 14.12 -15.80
CA THR A 169 8.35 12.89 -16.19
C THR A 169 7.53 12.17 -17.23
N GLU A 170 8.14 11.73 -18.33
CA GLU A 170 7.46 10.91 -19.33
C GLU A 170 8.21 9.59 -19.52
N SER A 171 7.58 8.51 -19.05
CA SER A 171 8.03 7.14 -19.21
C SER A 171 7.50 6.63 -20.54
N ALA A 172 8.38 6.29 -21.49
CA ALA A 172 7.98 5.69 -22.76
C ALA A 172 9.14 4.94 -23.42
N ASN A 173 8.92 3.68 -23.80
CA ASN A 173 9.87 2.81 -24.51
C ASN A 173 10.00 3.16 -26.00
N GLU A 174 8.91 3.64 -26.62
CA GLU A 174 8.89 4.05 -28.02
C GLU A 174 8.15 5.37 -28.20
N ILE A 175 8.53 6.04 -29.27
CA ILE A 175 8.09 7.36 -29.69
C ILE A 175 6.58 7.40 -30.02
N ASP A 176 5.98 6.27 -30.40
CA ASP A 176 4.67 6.27 -31.06
C ASP A 176 3.77 5.08 -30.71
N THR A 177 4.09 4.28 -29.68
CA THR A 177 3.09 3.34 -29.17
C THR A 177 2.25 4.06 -28.13
N GLU A 178 1.03 4.40 -28.54
CA GLU A 178 -0.09 4.80 -27.68
C GLU A 178 -0.29 3.83 -26.49
N TYR A 179 0.29 2.62 -26.58
CA TYR A 179 0.06 1.49 -25.71
C TYR A 179 0.86 1.46 -24.39
N ASP A 180 1.99 2.16 -24.21
CA ASP A 180 2.77 2.05 -22.94
C ASP A 180 3.53 3.33 -22.54
N SER A 181 3.06 4.52 -22.94
CA SER A 181 3.66 5.79 -22.48
C SER A 181 2.83 6.46 -21.38
N PHE A 182 3.47 6.87 -20.29
CA PHE A 182 2.84 7.62 -19.21
C PHE A 182 3.57 8.94 -18.99
N THR A 183 2.83 10.05 -19.02
CA THR A 183 3.34 11.34 -18.59
C THR A 183 2.83 11.61 -17.19
N TYR A 184 3.74 11.71 -16.24
CA TYR A 184 3.47 12.09 -14.88
C TYR A 184 3.79 13.57 -14.68
N ILE A 185 2.89 14.26 -13.96
CA ILE A 185 3.21 15.56 -13.37
C ILE A 185 3.20 15.35 -11.86
N GLU A 186 4.20 15.90 -11.19
CA GLU A 186 4.31 15.92 -9.74
C GLU A 186 4.53 17.36 -9.27
N ILE A 187 3.82 17.78 -8.23
CA ILE A 187 3.88 19.11 -7.64
C ILE A 187 4.18 18.93 -6.16
N LEU A 188 5.43 19.07 -5.76
CA LEU A 188 5.88 18.96 -4.36
C LEU A 188 5.80 20.29 -3.65
N PHE A 189 5.45 20.30 -2.37
CA PHE A 189 5.44 21.45 -1.46
C PHE A 189 5.83 20.96 -0.04
N PRO A 190 6.10 21.84 0.94
CA PRO A 190 6.79 21.45 2.17
C PRO A 190 6.10 20.36 3.00
N ASN A 191 4.79 20.20 2.84
CA ASN A 191 3.99 19.28 3.63
C ASN A 191 3.36 18.13 2.81
N GLY A 192 3.63 18.06 1.49
CA GLY A 192 3.09 16.98 0.65
C GLY A 192 3.31 17.22 -0.84
N TYR A 193 2.63 16.43 -1.68
CA TYR A 193 2.66 16.63 -3.12
C TYR A 193 1.35 16.27 -3.81
N PHE A 194 1.16 16.79 -5.03
CA PHE A 194 0.15 16.31 -5.98
C PHE A 194 0.82 15.52 -7.10
N ARG A 195 0.36 14.31 -7.38
CA ARG A 195 0.85 13.48 -8.49
C ARG A 195 -0.31 12.89 -9.28
N GLY A 196 -0.08 12.65 -10.56
CA GLY A 196 -1.09 12.13 -11.46
C GLY A 196 -0.59 11.95 -12.88
N GLU A 197 -1.49 11.49 -13.74
CA GLU A 197 -1.23 11.30 -15.17
C GLU A 197 -1.70 12.50 -15.98
N SER A 198 -0.85 12.92 -16.91
CA SER A 198 -1.22 13.88 -17.94
C SER A 198 -1.61 13.19 -19.24
N THR A 199 -2.61 13.76 -19.91
CA THR A 199 -2.98 13.39 -21.29
C THR A 199 -2.03 13.97 -22.33
N ILE A 200 -1.08 14.83 -21.93
CA ILE A 200 -0.10 15.44 -22.83
C ILE A 200 1.06 14.47 -23.07
N LYS A 201 1.49 14.34 -24.32
CA LYS A 201 2.66 13.55 -24.72
C LYS A 201 3.78 14.49 -25.18
N PHE A 202 4.67 14.88 -24.28
CA PHE A 202 5.68 15.91 -24.56
C PHE A 202 6.74 15.41 -25.56
N LYS A 203 7.11 14.12 -25.51
CA LYS A 203 7.96 13.46 -26.52
C LYS A 203 7.45 13.68 -27.94
N LYS A 204 6.16 13.39 -28.16
CA LYS A 204 5.51 13.57 -29.47
C LYS A 204 5.51 15.03 -29.92
N MET A 205 5.13 15.95 -29.03
CA MET A 205 5.14 17.39 -29.34
C MET A 205 6.53 17.89 -29.76
N ILE A 206 7.61 17.43 -29.11
CA ILE A 206 8.99 17.82 -29.47
C ILE A 206 9.35 17.37 -30.89
N GLN A 207 8.88 16.20 -31.32
CA GLN A 207 9.11 15.72 -32.68
C GLN A 207 8.33 16.53 -33.72
N GLU A 208 7.12 16.92 -33.38
CA GLU A 208 6.24 17.78 -34.17
C GLU A 208 6.63 19.28 -34.13
N ASN A 209 7.85 19.60 -33.67
CA ASN A 209 8.43 20.94 -33.55
C ASN A 209 7.85 21.85 -32.46
N GLY A 210 7.15 21.27 -31.49
CA GLY A 210 6.50 21.97 -30.39
C GLY A 210 5.21 22.66 -30.82
N GLY A 211 4.77 23.63 -30.03
CA GLY A 211 3.53 24.36 -30.27
C GLY A 211 2.68 24.57 -29.02
N PRO A 212 1.40 24.90 -29.20
CA PRO A 212 0.46 25.04 -28.09
C PRO A 212 0.27 23.72 -27.34
N VAL A 213 0.38 23.78 -26.01
CA VAL A 213 0.10 22.65 -25.11
C VAL A 213 -1.34 22.77 -24.63
N LYS A 214 -2.10 21.69 -24.74
CA LYS A 214 -3.45 21.57 -24.18
C LYS A 214 -3.70 20.14 -23.76
N GLY A 215 -4.10 19.96 -22.50
CA GLY A 215 -4.48 18.66 -21.99
C GLY A 215 -4.98 18.75 -20.56
N THR A 216 -4.89 17.63 -19.86
CA THR A 216 -5.35 17.47 -18.49
C THR A 216 -4.27 16.81 -17.65
N PHE A 217 -4.40 16.96 -16.34
CA PHE A 217 -3.60 16.32 -15.30
C PHE A 217 -4.57 15.70 -14.30
N ASN A 218 -4.72 14.37 -14.40
CA ASN A 218 -5.60 13.56 -13.58
C ASN A 218 -4.84 13.15 -12.32
N LEU A 219 -5.17 13.75 -11.19
CA LEU A 219 -4.54 13.41 -9.92
C LEU A 219 -4.90 11.98 -9.52
N TYR A 220 -3.92 11.24 -8.99
CA TYR A 220 -4.16 9.89 -8.51
C TYR A 220 -4.90 9.90 -7.18
N GLN A 221 -5.82 8.93 -7.03
CA GLN A 221 -6.36 8.55 -5.73
C GLN A 221 -5.34 7.63 -5.05
N LEU A 222 -4.77 8.06 -3.92
CA LEU A 222 -3.71 7.29 -3.23
C LEU A 222 -4.06 7.03 -1.76
N SER A 223 -3.57 5.90 -1.23
CA SER A 223 -3.77 5.46 0.15
C SER A 223 -2.84 6.20 1.13
N CYS A 224 -3.27 6.28 2.39
CA CYS A 224 -2.61 7.04 3.46
C CYS A 224 -1.41 6.34 4.11
N ASP A 225 -0.91 5.26 3.50
CA ASP A 225 0.02 4.34 4.15
C ASP A 225 1.48 4.80 3.96
N ARG A 226 1.67 5.94 3.28
CA ARG A 226 2.94 6.67 3.22
C ARG A 226 2.75 8.07 3.74
N ILE A 227 3.67 8.46 4.62
CA ILE A 227 3.97 9.83 5.02
C ILE A 227 3.89 10.70 3.74
N GLU A 228 3.00 11.71 3.71
CA GLU A 228 2.77 12.71 2.62
C GLU A 228 1.52 12.60 1.70
N PHE A 229 0.39 11.95 2.03
CA PHE A 229 -0.79 11.99 1.13
C PHE A 229 -2.10 12.38 1.80
N ILE A 230 -2.78 13.35 1.18
CA ILE A 230 -4.20 13.63 1.39
C ILE A 230 -4.89 13.37 0.04
N GLY A 231 -5.67 12.30 0.00
CA GLY A 231 -6.36 11.83 -1.19
C GLY A 231 -7.56 12.72 -1.55
N ILE A 232 -7.76 12.91 -2.85
CA ILE A 232 -8.92 13.60 -3.42
C ILE A 232 -10.11 12.62 -3.49
N PRO A 233 -11.33 12.99 -3.06
CA PRO A 233 -12.54 12.26 -3.42
C PRO A 233 -12.68 12.21 -4.95
N ALA A 234 -13.09 11.06 -5.49
CA ALA A 234 -13.14 10.71 -6.92
C ALA A 234 -13.97 11.65 -7.83
N ASP A 235 -14.51 12.74 -7.31
CA ASP A 235 -15.49 13.62 -7.96
C ASP A 235 -14.90 14.93 -8.50
N LEU A 236 -13.64 15.27 -8.22
CA LEU A 236 -13.03 16.47 -8.79
C LEU A 236 -12.66 16.28 -10.27
N PRO A 237 -12.98 17.25 -11.15
CA PRO A 237 -12.58 17.17 -12.54
C PRO A 237 -11.05 17.25 -12.68
N PRO A 238 -10.46 16.65 -13.73
CA PRO A 238 -9.03 16.75 -13.98
C PRO A 238 -8.55 18.20 -14.07
N LEU A 239 -7.33 18.46 -13.56
CA LEU A 239 -6.70 19.77 -13.68
C LEU A 239 -6.45 20.07 -15.17
N LYS A 240 -6.77 21.28 -15.60
CA LYS A 240 -6.55 21.71 -16.98
C LYS A 240 -5.10 22.18 -17.14
N VAL A 241 -4.42 21.66 -18.14
CA VAL A 241 -3.05 22.07 -18.49
C VAL A 241 -3.07 22.81 -19.83
N THR A 242 -2.50 24.01 -19.84
CA THR A 242 -2.36 24.83 -21.05
C THR A 242 -0.97 25.41 -21.12
N GLY A 243 -0.47 25.76 -22.31
CA GLY A 243 0.86 26.32 -22.40
C GLY A 243 1.45 26.35 -23.80
N THR A 244 2.78 26.41 -23.86
CA THR A 244 3.56 26.30 -25.08
C THR A 244 4.82 25.47 -24.84
N LEU A 245 5.21 24.71 -25.85
CA LEU A 245 6.51 24.03 -25.93
C LEU A 245 7.28 24.60 -27.12
N ASN A 246 8.50 25.06 -26.89
CA ASN A 246 9.35 25.62 -27.93
C ASN A 246 10.63 24.78 -28.06
N LYS A 247 10.75 24.06 -29.18
CA LYS A 247 11.88 23.18 -29.47
C LYS A 247 13.20 23.91 -29.64
N ALA A 248 13.19 25.02 -30.36
CA ALA A 248 14.40 25.78 -30.67
C ALA A 248 15.08 26.33 -29.41
N THR A 249 14.29 26.80 -28.45
CA THR A 249 14.77 27.37 -27.19
C THR A 249 14.85 26.36 -26.05
N LYS A 250 14.39 25.12 -26.27
CA LYS A 250 14.19 24.11 -25.23
C LYS A 250 13.40 24.61 -24.03
N LYS A 251 12.40 25.47 -24.27
CA LYS A 251 11.56 26.06 -23.21
C LYS A 251 10.17 25.46 -23.23
N ILE A 252 9.66 25.21 -22.04
CA ILE A 252 8.25 24.87 -21.79
C ILE A 252 7.65 25.94 -20.88
N ASN A 253 6.45 26.41 -21.24
CA ASN A 253 5.66 27.31 -20.42
C ASN A 253 4.32 26.64 -20.17
N LEU A 254 3.99 26.29 -18.93
CA LEU A 254 2.71 25.67 -18.59
C LEU A 254 1.95 26.49 -17.56
N ARG A 255 0.64 26.39 -17.64
CA ARG A 255 -0.33 26.81 -16.65
C ARG A 255 -1.25 25.63 -16.32
N ILE A 256 -1.27 25.24 -15.06
CA ILE A 256 -2.09 24.15 -14.50
C ILE A 256 -3.15 24.81 -13.62
N VAL A 257 -4.42 24.58 -13.95
CA VAL A 257 -5.56 25.18 -13.24
C VAL A 257 -6.63 24.17 -12.89
N GLY A 258 -7.23 24.32 -11.72
CA GLY A 258 -8.38 23.53 -11.29
C GLY A 258 -8.47 23.46 -9.77
N LYS A 259 -9.16 22.44 -9.28
CA LYS A 259 -9.32 22.21 -7.84
C LYS A 259 -8.56 20.95 -7.45
N ALA A 260 -7.91 20.99 -6.30
CA ALA A 260 -7.32 19.83 -5.65
C ALA A 260 -7.74 19.82 -4.18
N ILE A 261 -7.66 18.65 -3.57
CA ILE A 261 -7.93 18.48 -2.14
C ILE A 261 -6.63 18.07 -1.47
N TYR A 262 -6.30 18.76 -0.39
CA TYR A 262 -5.14 18.54 0.46
C TYR A 262 -5.51 18.81 1.92
#